data_AF-A0A5N6ZWA6-F1
#
_entry.id   AF-A0A5N6ZWA6-F1
#
_cell.length_a   1.000
_cell.length_b   1.000
_cell.length_c   1.000
_cell.angle_alpha   90.00
_cell.angle_beta   90.00
_cell.angle_gamma   90.00
#
_symmetry.space_group_name_H-M   'P 1'
#
loop_
_entity.id
_entity.type
_entity.pdbx_description
1 polymer ?
#
loop_
_entity_poly.entity_id
_entity_poly.type
_entity_poly.pdbx_seq_one_letter_code
_entity_poly.pdbx_strand_id
1 'polypeptide(L)'
;MESRVADYNNAHLEPFTFSCAMVVLLDHHCQSLQLNGHTVLNLYDRRFATGFRDDQKSSPWTPDIEQQYQQFVLKGDASDFVVRLDNNDGFAEEEGDGFSIAQDETYLYTWMRDFYETETEVYNTLRDSQGEHVLQLFACVTFHGSSPMHEASVNKYADIPGILLQYIDGFPLTDIAAYAPREAWQPLCEQAIRIVHHISDRGILNEDVKTRSFINQNNSEGKFKKFMLDFALCNFLAKRLCLPSICFVYKAG
;
A
#
# COMPACT_ATOMS: atom_id res chain seq x y z
N MET A 1 15.45 -24.29 -8.95
CA MET A 1 14.61 -23.11 -8.63
C MET A 1 15.58 -21.95 -8.41
N GLU A 2 16.07 -21.39 -9.50
CA GLU A 2 16.95 -20.23 -9.47
C GLU A 2 16.05 -19.01 -9.69
N SER A 3 15.79 -18.25 -8.62
CA SER A 3 15.28 -16.89 -8.76
C SER A 3 16.37 -16.07 -9.46
N ARG A 4 16.26 -15.95 -10.78
CA ARG A 4 17.05 -14.96 -11.51
C ARG A 4 16.52 -13.59 -11.10
N VAL A 5 17.23 -12.96 -10.17
CA VAL A 5 17.18 -11.51 -9.99
C VAL A 5 17.55 -10.94 -11.35
N ALA A 6 16.56 -10.42 -12.06
CA ALA A 6 16.83 -9.66 -13.27
C ALA A 6 17.68 -8.45 -12.86
N ASP A 7 18.83 -8.30 -13.51
CA ASP A 7 19.70 -7.13 -13.39
C ASP A 7 18.94 -5.86 -13.81
N TYR A 8 18.18 -5.30 -12.87
CA TYR A 8 17.59 -3.98 -13.01
C TYR A 8 18.61 -2.96 -12.51
N ASN A 9 19.50 -2.55 -13.41
CA ASN A 9 20.38 -1.38 -13.23
C ASN A 9 19.61 -0.04 -13.19
N ASN A 10 18.35 -0.02 -12.72
CA ASN A 10 17.55 1.18 -12.48
C ASN A 10 16.31 0.93 -11.59
N ALA A 11 16.24 -0.17 -10.84
CA ALA A 11 15.23 -0.29 -9.78
C ALA A 11 15.76 0.45 -8.55
N HIS A 12 15.47 1.74 -8.45
CA HIS A 12 15.34 2.37 -7.14
C HIS A 12 14.16 1.67 -6.44
N LEU A 13 14.43 0.55 -5.77
CA LEU A 13 13.60 0.11 -4.66
C LEU A 13 13.80 1.19 -3.59
N GLU A 14 13.04 2.29 -3.70
CA GLU A 14 12.88 3.21 -2.57
C GLU A 14 12.50 2.35 -1.35
N PRO A 15 12.94 2.71 -0.13
CA PRO A 15 12.56 1.97 1.05
C PRO A 15 11.04 1.85 1.09
N PHE A 16 10.54 0.63 1.26
CA PHE A 16 9.11 0.35 1.31
C PHE A 16 8.47 1.23 2.39
N THR A 17 7.65 2.18 1.98
CA THR A 17 7.03 3.15 2.87
C THR A 17 5.92 2.48 3.65
N PHE A 18 4.86 2.04 2.96
CA PHE A 18 3.67 1.44 3.58
C PHE A 18 3.35 0.03 3.04
N SER A 19 3.92 -0.36 1.90
CA SER A 19 3.78 -1.69 1.32
C SER A 19 5.03 -2.11 0.56
N CYS A 20 5.21 -3.42 0.39
CA CYS A 20 6.24 -4.02 -0.44
C CYS A 20 5.72 -4.15 -1.87
N ALA A 21 6.15 -3.23 -2.74
CA ALA A 21 5.78 -3.22 -4.16
C ALA A 21 6.83 -3.95 -5.01
N MET A 22 6.40 -4.93 -5.80
CA MET A 22 7.27 -5.76 -6.63
C MET A 22 6.69 -5.89 -8.04
N VAL A 23 7.53 -5.79 -9.07
CA VAL A 23 7.15 -6.21 -10.41
C VAL A 23 7.28 -7.73 -10.48
N VAL A 24 6.20 -8.42 -10.84
CA VAL A 24 6.17 -9.88 -10.99
C VAL A 24 5.85 -10.23 -12.44
N LEU A 25 6.51 -11.28 -12.95
CA LEU A 25 6.22 -11.86 -14.26
C LEU A 25 5.32 -13.07 -14.07
N LEU A 26 4.19 -13.09 -14.76
CA LEU A 26 3.31 -14.26 -14.76
C LEU A 26 3.79 -15.26 -15.81
N ASP A 27 4.38 -16.38 -15.37
CA ASP A 27 4.95 -17.44 -16.22
C ASP A 27 3.92 -18.12 -17.14
N HIS A 28 2.64 -18.06 -16.78
CA HIS A 28 1.54 -18.62 -17.55
C HIS A 28 0.41 -17.60 -17.70
N HIS A 29 -0.20 -17.58 -18.89
CA HIS A 29 -1.37 -16.76 -19.15
C HIS A 29 -2.51 -17.19 -18.22
N CYS A 30 -2.88 -16.33 -17.27
CA CYS A 30 -4.01 -16.57 -16.40
C CYS A 30 -5.29 -16.27 -17.20
N GLN A 31 -5.90 -17.30 -17.82
CA GLN A 31 -7.07 -17.11 -18.69
C GLN A 31 -8.27 -16.47 -17.96
N SER A 32 -8.45 -16.76 -16.67
CA SER A 32 -9.52 -16.20 -15.85
C SER A 32 -9.36 -14.71 -15.57
N LEU A 33 -8.12 -14.21 -15.48
CA LEU A 33 -7.82 -12.80 -15.22
C LEU A 33 -7.36 -12.06 -16.50
N GLN A 34 -7.25 -12.76 -17.63
CA GLN A 34 -6.69 -12.27 -18.90
C GLN A 34 -5.31 -11.61 -18.74
N LEU A 35 -4.50 -12.09 -17.79
CA LEU A 35 -3.20 -11.52 -17.47
C LEU A 35 -2.09 -12.23 -18.22
N ASN A 36 -1.23 -11.44 -18.85
CA ASN A 36 0.04 -11.86 -19.40
C ASN A 36 1.13 -10.82 -19.10
N GLY A 37 2.37 -11.27 -18.95
CA GLY A 37 3.51 -10.39 -18.76
C GLY A 37 3.66 -9.84 -17.35
N HIS A 38 4.14 -8.60 -17.26
CA HIS A 38 4.48 -7.95 -16.00
C HIS A 38 3.23 -7.39 -15.31
N THR A 39 3.15 -7.58 -14.01
CA THR A 39 2.18 -6.95 -13.12
C THR A 39 2.89 -6.40 -11.89
N VAL A 40 2.21 -5.56 -11.12
CA VAL A 40 2.74 -5.05 -9.84
C VAL A 40 2.02 -5.76 -8.71
N LEU A 41 2.76 -6.41 -7.82
CA LEU A 41 2.27 -6.99 -6.58
C LEU A 41 2.63 -6.06 -5.42
N ASN A 42 1.63 -5.53 -4.73
CA ASN A 42 1.81 -4.80 -3.47
C ASN A 42 1.38 -5.68 -2.31
N LEU A 43 2.27 -5.91 -1.34
CA LEU A 43 1.99 -6.64 -0.10
C LEU A 43 2.06 -5.69 1.11
N TYR A 44 1.03 -5.70 1.95
CA TYR A 44 0.99 -4.89 3.19
C TYR A 44 1.55 -5.73 4.34
N ASP A 45 2.86 -5.88 4.33
CA ASP A 45 3.59 -6.70 5.29
C ASP A 45 4.30 -5.82 6.32
N ARG A 46 3.87 -5.90 7.58
CA ARG A 46 4.44 -5.12 8.71
C ARG A 46 5.95 -5.33 8.90
N ARG A 47 6.49 -6.43 8.39
CA ARG A 47 7.91 -6.78 8.51
C ARG A 47 8.76 -5.93 7.56
N PHE A 48 8.19 -5.56 6.41
CA PHE A 48 8.89 -4.84 5.35
C PHE A 48 8.46 -3.37 5.22
N ALA A 49 7.45 -2.91 5.95
CA ALA A 49 7.02 -1.50 5.97
C ALA A 49 8.01 -0.59 6.73
N THR A 50 9.23 -0.47 6.22
CA THR A 50 10.35 0.24 6.88
C THR A 50 10.07 1.72 7.09
N GLY A 51 9.48 2.40 6.10
CA GLY A 51 9.15 3.83 6.24
C GLY A 51 8.09 4.05 7.32
N PHE A 52 7.06 3.22 7.36
CA PHE A 52 6.03 3.30 8.38
C PHE A 52 6.56 2.98 9.78
N ARG A 53 7.47 2.00 9.91
CA ARG A 53 8.14 1.72 11.19
C ARG A 53 8.92 2.93 11.69
N ASP A 54 9.64 3.61 10.80
CA ASP A 54 10.38 4.82 11.16
C ASP A 54 9.42 5.93 11.63
N ASP A 55 8.30 6.13 10.93
CA ASP A 55 7.26 7.10 11.30
C ASP A 55 6.64 6.78 12.68
N GLN A 56 6.40 5.49 12.96
CA GLN A 56 5.89 5.01 14.24
C GLN A 56 6.98 4.86 15.32
N LYS A 57 8.25 5.13 15.00
CA LYS A 57 9.41 4.90 15.88
C LYS A 57 9.51 3.47 16.41
N SER A 58 9.00 2.51 15.66
CA SER A 58 9.07 1.10 15.99
C SER A 58 10.46 0.54 15.67
N SER A 59 10.90 -0.47 16.43
CA SER A 59 12.19 -1.12 16.16
C SER A 59 12.22 -1.74 14.75
N PRO A 60 13.38 -1.81 14.07
CA PRO A 60 13.51 -2.60 12.86
C PRO A 60 13.11 -4.06 13.10
N TRP A 61 12.45 -4.68 12.13
CA TRP A 61 12.02 -6.06 12.26
C TRP A 61 13.22 -7.02 12.40
N THR A 62 13.09 -8.02 13.27
CA THR A 62 14.06 -9.11 13.44
C THR A 62 13.34 -10.46 13.60
N PRO A 63 14.02 -11.60 13.35
CA PRO A 63 13.45 -12.91 13.62
C PRO A 63 13.01 -13.11 15.08
N ASP A 64 13.69 -12.50 16.05
CA ASP A 64 13.33 -12.59 17.47
C ASP A 64 12.04 -11.81 17.78
N ILE A 65 11.83 -10.67 17.13
CA ILE A 65 10.56 -9.91 17.18
C ILE A 65 9.44 -10.75 16.58
N GLU A 66 9.69 -11.38 15.42
CA GLU A 66 8.71 -12.24 14.77
C GLU A 66 8.30 -13.43 15.64
N GLN A 67 9.26 -14.08 16.30
CA GLN A 67 8.98 -15.17 17.22
C GLN A 67 8.10 -14.72 18.40
N GLN A 68 8.41 -13.57 19.01
CA GLN A 68 7.61 -13.02 20.10
C GLN A 68 6.18 -12.70 19.65
N TYR A 69 6.02 -12.09 18.47
CA TYR A 69 4.71 -11.81 17.90
C TYR A 69 3.93 -13.10 17.62
N GLN A 70 4.55 -14.10 17.01
CA GLN A 70 3.88 -15.38 16.75
C GLN A 70 3.40 -16.06 18.03
N GLN A 71 4.20 -16.03 19.10
CA GLN A 71 3.78 -16.55 20.40
C GLN A 71 2.62 -15.76 21.01
N PHE A 72 2.61 -14.43 20.85
CA PHE A 72 1.53 -13.56 21.29
C PHE A 72 0.21 -13.83 20.54
N VAL A 73 0.29 -14.00 19.22
CA VAL A 73 -0.85 -14.40 18.38
C VAL A 73 -1.36 -15.79 18.77
N LEU A 74 -0.46 -16.77 18.98
CA LEU A 74 -0.83 -18.14 19.37
C LEU A 74 -1.55 -18.22 20.71
N LYS A 75 -1.24 -17.31 21.64
CA LYS A 75 -1.93 -17.22 22.94
C LYS A 75 -3.31 -16.56 22.86
N GLY A 76 -3.66 -15.95 21.73
CA GLY A 76 -4.89 -15.18 21.56
C GLY A 76 -4.76 -13.72 21.99
N ASP A 77 -3.64 -13.34 22.60
CA ASP A 77 -3.41 -12.00 23.16
C ASP A 77 -3.51 -10.88 22.10
N ALA A 78 -3.16 -11.19 20.85
CA ALA A 78 -3.31 -10.27 19.72
C ALA A 78 -4.78 -9.89 19.46
N SER A 79 -5.70 -10.85 19.61
CA SER A 79 -7.13 -10.57 19.43
C SER A 79 -7.66 -9.66 20.52
N ASP A 80 -7.29 -9.93 21.78
CA ASP A 80 -7.71 -9.11 22.92
C ASP A 80 -7.14 -7.69 22.83
N PHE A 81 -5.90 -7.57 22.35
CA PHE A 81 -5.26 -6.27 22.13
C PHE A 81 -5.95 -5.45 21.04
N VAL A 82 -6.30 -6.06 19.89
CA VAL A 82 -7.05 -5.36 18.83
C VAL A 82 -8.42 -4.89 19.33
N VAL A 83 -9.13 -5.73 20.09
CA VAL A 83 -10.41 -5.32 20.70
C VAL A 83 -10.24 -4.11 21.62
N ARG A 84 -9.11 -4.00 22.34
CA ARG A 84 -8.82 -2.81 23.16
C ARG A 84 -8.52 -1.57 22.32
N LEU A 85 -7.75 -1.72 21.23
CA LEU A 85 -7.48 -0.64 20.28
C LEU A 85 -8.77 -0.08 19.69
N ASP A 86 -9.66 -0.95 19.22
CA ASP A 86 -10.90 -0.56 18.53
C ASP A 86 -11.92 0.11 19.45
N ASN A 87 -11.89 -0.19 20.77
CA ASN A 87 -12.90 0.29 21.72
C ASN A 87 -12.47 1.54 22.51
N ASN A 88 -11.22 1.97 22.40
CA ASN A 88 -10.70 3.08 23.20
C ASN A 88 -9.95 4.09 22.31
N ASP A 89 -10.69 5.10 21.84
CA ASP A 89 -10.14 6.23 21.10
C ASP A 89 -9.01 6.89 21.90
N GLY A 90 -7.81 6.97 21.30
CA GLY A 90 -6.62 7.54 21.95
C GLY A 90 -5.79 6.55 22.77
N PHE A 91 -6.19 5.28 22.89
CA PHE A 91 -5.42 4.26 23.63
C PHE A 91 -3.97 4.14 23.17
N ALA A 92 -3.74 4.14 21.85
CA ALA A 92 -2.39 4.11 21.29
C ALA A 92 -1.59 5.38 21.58
N GLU A 93 -2.25 6.53 21.70
CA GLU A 93 -1.60 7.80 22.03
C GLU A 93 -1.24 7.89 23.53
N GLU A 94 -2.08 7.32 24.39
CA GLU A 94 -1.90 7.34 25.84
C GLU A 94 -0.93 6.26 26.36
N GLU A 95 -1.01 5.04 25.83
CA GLU A 95 -0.25 3.88 26.31
C GLU A 95 0.82 3.38 25.32
N GLY A 96 0.95 3.98 24.13
CA GLY A 96 1.84 3.50 23.07
C GLY A 96 3.31 3.35 23.50
N ASP A 97 3.82 4.28 24.31
CA ASP A 97 5.20 4.20 24.86
C ASP A 97 5.41 3.01 25.80
N GLY A 98 4.33 2.37 26.28
CA GLY A 98 4.33 1.20 27.16
C GLY A 98 4.04 -0.13 26.46
N PHE A 99 3.88 -0.15 25.13
CA PHE A 99 3.61 -1.37 24.40
C PHE A 99 4.78 -2.36 24.50
N SER A 100 4.46 -3.64 24.66
CA SER A 100 5.42 -4.70 24.44
C SER A 100 5.72 -4.83 22.95
N ILE A 101 6.87 -5.44 22.61
CA ILE A 101 7.27 -5.72 21.23
C ILE A 101 6.13 -6.39 20.43
N ALA A 102 5.42 -7.35 21.03
CA ALA A 102 4.34 -8.05 20.32
C ALA A 102 3.07 -7.17 20.15
N GLN A 103 2.82 -6.23 21.06
CA GLN A 103 1.74 -5.24 20.92
C GLN A 103 2.07 -4.24 19.82
N ASP A 104 3.31 -3.76 19.76
CA ASP A 104 3.79 -2.91 18.65
C ASP A 104 3.60 -3.60 17.30
N GLU A 105 4.00 -4.87 17.19
CA GLU A 105 3.81 -5.64 15.95
C GLU A 105 2.32 -5.85 15.61
N THR A 106 1.46 -6.00 16.63
CA THR A 106 0.00 -6.08 16.42
C THR A 106 -0.57 -4.74 15.94
N TYR A 107 -0.09 -3.63 16.48
CA TYR A 107 -0.47 -2.28 16.06
C TYR A 107 0.00 -1.98 14.63
N LEU A 108 1.23 -2.36 14.25
CA LEU A 108 1.68 -2.26 12.86
C LEU A 108 0.83 -3.14 11.93
N TYR A 109 0.44 -4.35 12.37
CA TYR A 109 -0.46 -5.21 11.60
C TYR A 109 -1.83 -4.55 11.35
N THR A 110 -2.44 -3.90 12.35
CA THR A 110 -3.75 -3.24 12.15
C THR A 110 -3.64 -2.13 11.11
N TRP A 111 -2.57 -1.35 11.13
CA TRP A 111 -2.31 -0.34 10.10
C TRP A 111 -2.12 -0.92 8.70
N MET A 112 -1.37 -2.03 8.56
CA MET A 112 -1.22 -2.70 7.26
C MET A 112 -2.57 -3.14 6.69
N ARG A 113 -3.45 -3.65 7.55
CA ARG A 113 -4.82 -4.00 7.17
C ARG A 113 -5.62 -2.76 6.76
N ASP A 114 -5.55 -1.68 7.52
CA ASP A 114 -6.29 -0.45 7.22
C ASP A 114 -5.82 0.19 5.90
N PHE A 115 -4.52 0.18 5.60
CA PHE A 115 -3.98 0.61 4.30
C PHE A 115 -4.50 -0.26 3.15
N TYR A 116 -4.47 -1.58 3.32
CA TYR A 116 -5.01 -2.52 2.34
C TYR A 116 -6.51 -2.31 2.09
N GLU A 117 -7.31 -2.21 3.16
CA GLU A 117 -8.77 -2.02 3.08
C GLU A 117 -9.12 -0.67 2.43
N THR A 118 -8.40 0.38 2.80
CA THR A 118 -8.56 1.71 2.21
C THR A 118 -8.26 1.69 0.72
N GLU A 119 -7.11 1.15 0.32
CA GLU A 119 -6.70 1.13 -1.08
C GLU A 119 -7.63 0.27 -1.94
N THR A 120 -8.03 -0.92 -1.45
CA THR A 120 -8.99 -1.77 -2.16
C THR A 120 -10.36 -1.13 -2.30
N GLU A 121 -10.85 -0.42 -1.28
CA GLU A 121 -12.11 0.32 -1.36
C GLU A 121 -12.03 1.48 -2.38
N VAL A 122 -10.88 2.15 -2.48
CA VAL A 122 -10.66 3.17 -3.51
C VAL A 122 -10.73 2.55 -4.90
N TYR A 123 -10.04 1.43 -5.14
CA TYR A 123 -10.13 0.74 -6.43
C TYR A 123 -11.56 0.29 -6.75
N ASN A 124 -12.30 -0.24 -5.76
CA ASN A 124 -13.70 -0.64 -5.93
C ASN A 124 -14.60 0.56 -6.29
N THR A 125 -14.39 1.71 -5.64
CA THR A 125 -15.13 2.94 -5.89
C THR A 125 -14.80 3.53 -7.27
N LEU A 126 -13.55 3.40 -7.72
CA LEU A 126 -13.04 3.93 -8.99
C LEU A 126 -13.10 2.91 -10.13
N ARG A 127 -13.91 1.86 -10.03
CA ARG A 127 -13.96 0.76 -11.01
C ARG A 127 -14.18 1.21 -12.46
N ASP A 128 -14.94 2.29 -12.66
CA ASP A 128 -15.20 2.89 -13.98
C ASP A 128 -14.00 3.65 -14.57
N SER A 129 -13.03 4.01 -13.73
CA SER A 129 -11.87 4.84 -14.06
C SER A 129 -10.57 4.04 -14.20
N GLN A 130 -10.62 2.75 -13.82
CA GLN A 130 -9.48 1.83 -13.90
C GLN A 130 -9.06 1.55 -15.34
N GLY A 131 -7.76 1.60 -15.61
CA GLY A 131 -7.17 1.45 -16.94
C GLY A 131 -7.19 2.74 -17.78
N GLU A 132 -7.85 3.80 -17.32
CA GLU A 132 -7.83 5.11 -17.97
C GLU A 132 -6.92 6.10 -17.25
N HIS A 133 -7.18 6.35 -15.97
CA HIS A 133 -6.44 7.32 -15.16
C HIS A 133 -6.00 6.77 -13.80
N VAL A 134 -6.49 5.58 -13.47
CA VAL A 134 -6.18 4.80 -12.27
C VAL A 134 -5.70 3.44 -12.74
N LEU A 135 -4.75 2.81 -12.05
CA LEU A 135 -4.32 1.45 -12.40
C LEU A 135 -5.49 0.47 -12.35
N GLN A 136 -5.43 -0.58 -13.19
CA GLN A 136 -6.36 -1.69 -13.04
C GLN A 136 -5.96 -2.55 -11.83
N LEU A 137 -6.93 -2.80 -10.95
CA LEU A 137 -6.84 -3.82 -9.92
C LEU A 137 -7.28 -5.16 -10.53
N PHE A 138 -6.34 -6.08 -10.67
CA PHE A 138 -6.62 -7.40 -11.23
C PHE A 138 -7.14 -8.38 -10.19
N ALA A 139 -6.55 -8.38 -8.99
CA ALA A 139 -6.95 -9.28 -7.92
C ALA A 139 -6.52 -8.76 -6.54
N CYS A 140 -7.26 -9.14 -5.51
CA CYS A 140 -6.75 -9.17 -4.15
C CYS A 140 -6.09 -10.52 -3.90
N VAL A 141 -4.97 -10.52 -3.17
CA VAL A 141 -4.20 -11.72 -2.85
C VAL A 141 -3.96 -11.81 -1.34
N THR A 142 -3.79 -13.03 -0.85
CA THR A 142 -3.40 -13.30 0.52
C THR A 142 -2.19 -14.21 0.50
N PHE A 143 -1.10 -13.76 1.11
CA PHE A 143 0.07 -14.58 1.34
C PHE A 143 -0.02 -15.16 2.75
N HIS A 144 -0.19 -16.47 2.83
CA HIS A 144 -0.24 -17.17 4.10
C HIS A 144 1.18 -17.31 4.67
N GLY A 145 1.39 -16.80 5.88
CA GLY A 145 2.63 -17.05 6.61
C GLY A 145 2.85 -18.56 6.76
N SER A 146 4.10 -19.01 6.62
CA SER A 146 4.48 -20.40 6.86
C SER A 146 4.51 -20.69 8.37
N SER A 147 3.34 -20.71 9.01
CA SER A 147 3.18 -21.20 10.38
C SER A 147 2.62 -22.62 10.36
N PRO A 148 3.33 -23.62 10.90
CA PRO A 148 2.90 -25.02 10.88
C PRO A 148 1.75 -25.33 11.87
N MET A 149 1.22 -24.35 12.60
CA MET A 149 0.24 -24.58 13.66
C MET A 149 -1.18 -24.16 13.24
N HIS A 150 -2.00 -25.18 12.99
CA HIS A 150 -3.38 -25.16 12.50
C HIS A 150 -4.38 -24.66 13.58
N GLU A 151 -4.66 -23.36 13.63
CA GLU A 151 -5.96 -22.86 14.11
C GLU A 151 -6.41 -21.66 13.25
N ALA A 152 -7.67 -21.68 12.78
CA ALA A 152 -8.18 -20.70 11.82
C ALA A 152 -8.24 -19.26 12.36
N SER A 153 -8.40 -19.07 13.67
CA SER A 153 -8.41 -17.76 14.34
C SER A 153 -7.01 -17.17 14.52
N VAL A 154 -6.00 -18.02 14.73
CA VAL A 154 -4.57 -17.65 14.80
C VAL A 154 -4.07 -17.19 13.43
N ASN A 155 -4.61 -17.77 12.36
CA ASN A 155 -4.12 -17.55 11.00
C ASN A 155 -4.34 -16.11 10.49
N LYS A 156 -5.41 -15.42 10.90
CA LYS A 156 -5.73 -14.08 10.36
C LYS A 156 -4.63 -13.05 10.63
N TYR A 157 -3.92 -13.15 11.75
CA TYR A 157 -2.82 -12.27 12.13
C TYR A 157 -1.47 -12.66 11.50
N ALA A 158 -1.42 -13.81 10.83
CA ALA A 158 -0.27 -14.28 10.05
C ALA A 158 -0.45 -14.07 8.54
N ASP A 159 -1.68 -13.83 8.10
CA ASP A 159 -2.02 -13.55 6.72
C ASP A 159 -1.55 -12.15 6.31
N ILE A 160 -0.87 -12.08 5.18
CA ILE A 160 -0.39 -10.84 4.60
C ILE A 160 -1.29 -10.50 3.41
N PRO A 161 -2.11 -9.44 3.50
CA PRO A 161 -2.94 -9.03 2.40
C PRO A 161 -2.12 -8.32 1.33
N GLY A 162 -2.60 -8.36 0.10
CA GLY A 162 -1.98 -7.67 -1.02
C GLY A 162 -2.92 -7.48 -2.20
N ILE A 163 -2.44 -6.72 -3.18
CA ILE A 163 -3.15 -6.43 -4.41
C ILE A 163 -2.25 -6.64 -5.62
N LEU A 164 -2.85 -7.13 -6.71
CA LEU A 164 -2.20 -7.29 -8.00
C LEU A 164 -2.72 -6.23 -8.96
N LEU A 165 -1.82 -5.37 -9.44
CA LEU A 165 -2.12 -4.18 -10.21
C LEU A 165 -1.52 -4.24 -11.62
N GLN A 166 -2.08 -3.43 -12.50
CA GLN A 166 -1.52 -3.11 -13.80
C GLN A 166 -0.09 -2.58 -13.68
N TYR A 167 0.83 -3.19 -14.43
CA TYR A 167 2.15 -2.61 -14.66
C TYR A 167 2.07 -1.55 -15.76
N ILE A 168 2.68 -0.39 -15.50
CA ILE A 168 2.84 0.68 -16.48
C ILE A 168 4.33 0.88 -16.73
N ASP A 169 4.76 0.67 -17.97
CA ASP A 169 6.09 1.06 -18.43
C ASP A 169 6.10 2.57 -18.68
N GLY A 170 6.78 3.32 -17.82
CA GLY A 170 6.74 4.77 -17.77
C GLY A 170 7.69 5.37 -16.77
N PHE A 171 7.57 6.67 -16.55
CA PHE A 171 8.40 7.43 -15.60
C PHE A 171 7.53 8.26 -14.63
N PRO A 172 7.96 8.45 -13.38
CA PRO A 172 7.21 9.24 -12.41
C PRO A 172 7.17 10.72 -12.82
N LEU A 173 6.12 11.45 -12.42
CA LEU A 173 6.03 12.89 -12.71
C LEU A 173 7.19 13.69 -12.08
N THR A 174 7.80 13.20 -11.00
CA THR A 174 9.03 13.79 -10.41
C THR A 174 10.17 13.91 -11.44
N ASP A 175 10.27 12.96 -12.37
CA ASP A 175 11.39 12.86 -13.32
C ASP A 175 11.06 13.45 -14.69
N ILE A 176 9.98 14.24 -14.80
CA ILE A 176 9.50 14.77 -16.08
C ILE A 176 10.57 15.52 -16.88
N ALA A 177 11.51 16.18 -16.21
CA ALA A 177 12.58 16.91 -16.87
C ALA A 177 13.60 16.03 -17.59
N ALA A 178 13.74 14.76 -17.18
CA ALA A 178 14.63 13.80 -17.81
C ALA A 178 13.99 13.09 -19.01
N TYR A 179 12.66 12.96 -19.02
CA TYR A 179 11.97 12.08 -19.97
C TYR A 179 11.00 12.78 -20.92
N ALA A 180 10.62 14.03 -20.66
CA ALA A 180 9.65 14.76 -21.49
C ALA A 180 10.15 16.16 -21.90
N PRO A 181 9.83 16.61 -23.13
CA PRO A 181 10.14 17.97 -23.58
C PRO A 181 9.32 18.99 -22.77
N ARG A 182 9.85 20.21 -22.61
CA ARG A 182 9.26 21.25 -21.74
C ARG A 182 7.82 21.61 -22.10
N GLU A 183 7.50 21.53 -23.39
CA GLU A 183 6.18 21.81 -23.94
C GLU A 183 5.12 20.82 -23.40
N ALA A 184 5.52 19.62 -23.00
CA ALA A 184 4.65 18.61 -22.43
C ALA A 184 4.43 18.76 -20.92
N TRP A 185 5.22 19.59 -20.22
CA TRP A 185 5.19 19.67 -18.76
C TRP A 185 3.86 20.21 -18.22
N GLN A 186 3.42 21.36 -18.74
CA GLN A 186 2.17 21.98 -18.32
C GLN A 186 0.95 21.05 -18.58
N PRO A 187 0.77 20.47 -19.78
CA PRO A 187 -0.29 19.50 -20.03
C PRO A 187 -0.26 18.29 -19.08
N LEU A 188 0.93 17.79 -18.72
CA LEU A 188 1.05 16.66 -17.80
C LEU A 188 0.68 17.03 -16.37
N CYS A 189 1.06 18.21 -15.88
CA CYS A 189 0.64 18.69 -14.57
C CYS A 189 -0.88 18.94 -14.51
N GLU A 190 -1.46 19.52 -15.55
CA GLU A 190 -2.92 19.72 -15.64
C GLU A 190 -3.68 18.40 -15.66
N GLN A 191 -3.18 17.38 -16.37
CA GLN A 191 -3.75 16.03 -16.32
C GLN A 191 -3.72 15.47 -14.89
N ALA A 192 -2.63 15.63 -14.14
CA ALA A 192 -2.56 15.17 -12.76
C ALA A 192 -3.63 15.83 -11.88
N ILE A 193 -3.80 17.16 -12.01
CA ILE A 193 -4.83 17.92 -11.28
C ILE A 193 -6.24 17.41 -11.62
N ARG A 194 -6.51 17.15 -12.90
CA ARG A 194 -7.82 16.60 -13.34
C ARG A 194 -8.09 15.23 -12.72
N ILE A 195 -7.09 14.36 -12.63
CA ILE A 195 -7.22 13.05 -12.00
C ILE A 195 -7.55 13.22 -10.50
N VAL A 196 -6.85 14.10 -9.80
CA VAL A 196 -7.13 14.39 -8.38
C VAL A 196 -8.56 14.90 -8.19
N HIS A 197 -9.02 15.84 -9.02
CA HIS A 197 -10.40 16.34 -8.95
C HIS A 197 -11.42 15.23 -9.25
N HIS A 198 -11.17 14.40 -10.26
CA HIS A 198 -12.06 13.28 -10.62
C HIS A 198 -12.20 12.25 -9.49
N ILE A 199 -11.14 12.02 -8.72
CA ILE A 199 -11.16 11.15 -7.53
C ILE A 199 -11.89 11.86 -6.37
N SER A 200 -11.61 13.15 -6.16
CA SER A 200 -12.29 13.99 -5.15
C SER A 200 -13.79 14.09 -5.37
N ASP A 201 -14.25 14.19 -6.62
CA ASP A 201 -15.67 14.23 -6.99
C ASP A 201 -16.43 12.94 -6.63
N ARG A 202 -15.69 11.83 -6.40
CA ARG A 202 -16.24 10.56 -5.88
C ARG A 202 -16.16 10.45 -4.36
N GLY A 203 -15.83 11.55 -3.69
CA GLY A 203 -15.75 11.62 -2.24
C GLY A 203 -14.48 11.03 -1.65
N ILE A 204 -13.41 10.89 -2.44
CA ILE A 204 -12.12 10.33 -2.01
C ILE A 204 -11.07 11.44 -1.96
N LEU A 205 -10.47 11.66 -0.79
CA LEU A 205 -9.35 12.57 -0.60
C LEU A 205 -8.07 11.75 -0.38
N ASN A 206 -7.08 11.88 -1.26
CA ASN A 206 -5.76 11.29 -1.03
C ASN A 206 -4.89 12.29 -0.24
N GLU A 207 -4.35 11.86 0.90
CA GLU A 207 -3.57 12.72 1.80
C GLU A 207 -2.07 12.73 1.47
N ASP A 208 -1.59 11.84 0.59
CA ASP A 208 -0.20 11.74 0.16
C ASP A 208 0.01 12.03 -1.33
N VAL A 209 -0.79 12.94 -1.91
CA VAL A 209 -0.62 13.34 -3.31
C VAL A 209 0.71 14.07 -3.50
N LYS A 210 1.65 13.40 -4.17
CA LYS A 210 2.98 13.92 -4.52
C LYS A 210 3.26 13.67 -6.00
N THR A 211 4.32 14.26 -6.54
CA THR A 211 4.72 14.03 -7.94
C THR A 211 5.08 12.57 -8.21
N ARG A 212 5.59 11.83 -7.22
CA ARG A 212 5.84 10.39 -7.35
C ARG A 212 4.56 9.54 -7.42
N SER A 213 3.41 10.07 -6.97
CA SER A 213 2.13 9.37 -7.00
C SER A 213 1.52 9.31 -8.41
N PHE A 214 2.24 9.75 -9.45
CA PHE A 214 1.79 9.70 -10.83
C PHE A 214 2.86 9.09 -11.73
N ILE A 215 2.46 8.16 -12.58
CA ILE A 215 3.29 7.59 -13.65
C ILE A 215 2.81 8.07 -15.02
N ASN A 216 3.76 8.42 -15.87
CA ASN A 216 3.52 8.85 -17.25
C ASN A 216 3.92 7.70 -18.18
N GLN A 217 2.94 7.11 -18.86
CA GLN A 217 3.12 6.11 -19.89
C GLN A 217 3.32 6.81 -21.24
N ASN A 218 4.37 6.46 -21.96
CA ASN A 218 4.52 6.92 -23.34
C ASN A 218 3.67 6.06 -24.27
N ASN A 219 2.87 6.68 -25.15
CA ASN A 219 2.12 5.95 -26.16
C ASN A 219 2.87 5.94 -27.51
N SER A 220 2.42 5.10 -28.43
CA SER A 220 3.02 4.96 -29.77
C SER A 220 2.95 6.24 -30.62
N GLU A 221 2.16 7.23 -30.23
CA GLU A 221 2.02 8.54 -30.89
C GLU A 221 2.89 9.63 -30.25
N GLY A 222 3.71 9.30 -29.25
CA GLY A 222 4.53 10.27 -28.51
C GLY A 222 3.73 11.18 -27.57
N LYS A 223 2.49 10.82 -27.25
CA LYS A 223 1.69 11.46 -26.19
C LYS A 223 1.84 10.67 -24.91
N PHE A 224 1.76 11.37 -23.79
CA PHE A 224 1.83 10.76 -22.47
C PHE A 224 0.42 10.53 -21.92
N LYS A 225 0.16 9.29 -21.47
CA LYS A 225 -1.02 8.94 -20.67
C LYS A 225 -0.61 8.88 -19.21
N LYS A 226 -1.39 9.49 -18.33
CA LYS A 226 -1.08 9.57 -16.90
C LYS A 226 -1.96 8.65 -16.08
N PHE A 227 -1.34 8.00 -15.10
CA PHE A 227 -2.02 7.21 -14.10
C PHE A 227 -1.62 7.68 -12.71
N MET A 228 -2.59 7.74 -11.80
CA MET A 228 -2.32 7.92 -10.38
C MET A 228 -2.07 6.56 -9.71
N LEU A 229 -1.14 6.58 -8.77
CA LEU A 229 -0.68 5.45 -7.95
C LEU A 229 -1.00 5.73 -6.48
N ASP A 230 -0.93 4.68 -5.67
CA ASP A 230 -0.87 4.71 -4.21
C ASP A 230 -2.09 5.39 -3.54
N PHE A 231 -3.03 4.55 -3.09
CA PHE A 231 -4.27 4.99 -2.44
C PHE A 231 -4.38 4.52 -0.98
N ALA A 232 -3.29 4.04 -0.38
CA ALA A 232 -3.28 3.55 1.00
C ALA A 232 -3.64 4.65 2.02
N LEU A 233 -3.31 5.90 1.72
CA LEU A 233 -3.57 7.08 2.58
C LEU A 233 -4.76 7.91 2.09
N CYS A 234 -5.81 7.25 1.58
CA CYS A 234 -7.05 7.90 1.19
C CYS A 234 -8.07 7.96 2.32
N ASN A 235 -8.84 9.03 2.34
CA ASN A 235 -9.98 9.22 3.24
C ASN A 235 -11.27 9.40 2.43
N PHE A 236 -12.36 8.82 2.94
CA PHE A 236 -13.68 8.92 2.33
C PHE A 236 -14.49 10.01 3.02
N LEU A 237 -14.85 11.07 2.28
CA LEU A 237 -15.53 12.26 2.82
C LEU A 237 -16.88 11.94 3.47
N ALA A 238 -17.57 10.89 3.03
CA ALA A 238 -18.80 10.41 3.67
C ALA A 238 -18.56 9.82 5.07
N LYS A 239 -17.39 9.22 5.33
CA LYS A 239 -17.01 8.67 6.66
C LYS A 239 -16.65 9.78 7.65
N ARG A 240 -16.20 10.94 7.18
CA ARG A 240 -15.82 12.10 8.01
C ARG A 240 -17.00 12.75 8.75
N LEU A 241 -18.23 12.46 8.35
CA LEU A 241 -19.44 12.86 9.07
C LEU A 241 -19.81 11.92 10.23
N CYS A 242 -19.14 10.76 10.35
CA CYS A 242 -19.47 9.72 11.34
C CYS A 242 -18.29 9.25 12.21
N LEU A 243 -17.05 9.69 11.98
CA LEU A 243 -15.89 9.29 12.81
C LEU A 243 -15.03 10.51 13.18
N PRO A 244 -14.51 10.58 14.43
CA PRO A 244 -13.48 11.55 14.79
C PRO A 244 -12.19 11.26 14.03
N SER A 245 -11.50 12.33 13.67
CA SER A 245 -10.32 12.39 12.80
C SER A 245 -9.24 11.35 13.15
N ILE A 246 -8.81 10.57 12.15
CA ILE A 246 -7.48 9.95 12.15
C ILE A 246 -6.48 11.10 12.00
N CYS A 247 -5.81 11.46 13.08
CA CYS A 247 -4.74 12.45 13.06
C CYS A 247 -3.42 11.76 12.70
N PHE A 248 -2.87 12.06 11.52
CA PHE A 248 -1.45 11.92 11.28
C PHE A 248 -0.71 12.93 12.18
N VAL A 249 -0.26 12.50 13.35
CA VAL A 249 0.65 13.31 14.15
C VAL A 249 2.05 13.19 13.56
N TYR A 250 2.38 14.09 12.63
CA TYR A 250 3.77 14.42 12.38
C TYR A 250 4.35 15.04 13.67
N LYS A 251 5.03 14.25 14.50
CA LYS A 251 5.93 14.79 15.53
C LYS A 251 7.15 15.36 14.79
N ALA A 252 7.08 16.64 14.42
CA ALA A 252 8.26 17.40 14.01
C ALA A 252 9.28 17.36 15.16
N GLY A 253 10.45 16.81 14.87
CA GLY A 253 11.66 16.98 15.69
C GLY A 253 12.34 18.29 15.39
#